data_AF-A0A2R6R2C3-F1
#
_entry.id   AF-A0A2R6R2C3-F1
#
_cell.length_a   1.000
_cell.length_b   1.000
_cell.length_c   1.000
_cell.angle_alpha   90.00
_cell.angle_beta   90.00
_cell.angle_gamma   90.00
#
_symmetry.space_group_name_H-M   'P 1'
#
loop_
_entity.id
_entity.type
_entity.pdbx_description
1 polymer ?
#
loop_
_entity_poly.entity_id
_entity_poly.type
_entity_poly.pdbx_seq_one_letter_code
_entity_poly.pdbx_strand_id
1 'polypeptide(L)'
;MVDQVAKPLARPVRVWSLDATPGKIRAGADGEDHPSELISFLRTLPKEVASKRDMVDTLIREGFSKDVAQWVVTNLRQSSRSASSATSFSWVFDLDGIAQMYQSYEETNLWKIVEDVPRGVHVKFLKAERSLHRWALEDLQRIHAAEELAAEEGGGVEMHVLEDAGHWVHADNPDGLFKILSFSFQGV
;
A
#
# COMPACT_ATOMS: atom_id res chain seq x y z
N MET A 1 -33.91 24.34 12.85
CA MET A 1 -32.59 24.28 12.19
C MET A 1 -32.78 23.33 11.02
N VAL A 2 -32.74 23.82 9.78
CA VAL A 2 -33.01 22.98 8.60
C VAL A 2 -31.73 22.23 8.29
N ASP A 3 -31.73 20.91 8.47
CA ASP A 3 -30.66 20.05 7.99
C ASP A 3 -30.58 20.20 6.47
N GLN A 4 -29.56 20.93 6.00
CA GLN A 4 -29.24 20.93 4.59
C GLN A 4 -28.64 19.57 4.25
N VAL A 5 -29.43 18.74 3.57
CA VAL A 5 -28.97 17.49 2.97
C VAL A 5 -27.72 17.81 2.13
N ALA A 6 -26.61 17.16 2.44
CA ALA A 6 -25.36 17.35 1.72
C ALA A 6 -25.60 17.14 0.21
N LYS A 7 -25.24 18.14 -0.60
CA LYS A 7 -25.35 18.04 -2.05
C LYS A 7 -24.50 16.86 -2.52
N PRO A 8 -25.04 15.95 -3.34
CA PRO A 8 -24.26 14.83 -3.87
C PRO A 8 -23.08 15.36 -4.70
N LEU A 9 -21.97 14.61 -4.68
CA LEU A 9 -20.80 14.93 -5.48
C LEU A 9 -21.19 15.04 -6.96
N ALA A 10 -20.52 15.92 -7.70
CA ALA A 10 -20.81 16.19 -9.11
C ALA A 10 -20.70 14.94 -10.01
N ARG A 11 -19.97 13.91 -9.54
CA ARG A 11 -19.84 12.59 -10.15
C ARG A 11 -19.65 11.56 -9.03
N PRO A 12 -20.15 10.33 -9.19
CA PRO A 12 -19.81 9.26 -8.26
C PRO A 12 -18.29 9.08 -8.21
N VAL A 13 -17.72 9.12 -7.01
CA VAL A 13 -16.31 8.88 -6.77
C VAL A 13 -16.14 7.42 -6.40
N ARG A 14 -15.31 6.69 -7.15
CA ARG A 14 -14.97 5.30 -6.84
C ARG A 14 -13.52 5.22 -6.40
N VAL A 15 -13.29 4.60 -5.25
CA VAL A 15 -11.97 4.39 -4.65
C VAL A 15 -11.75 2.91 -4.47
N TRP A 16 -10.54 2.45 -4.80
CA TRP A 16 -10.10 1.08 -4.54
C TRP A 16 -8.97 1.11 -3.52
N SER A 17 -9.10 0.34 -2.44
CA SER A 17 -8.01 0.01 -1.53
C SER A 17 -7.56 -1.42 -1.82
N LEU A 18 -6.34 -1.57 -2.33
CA LEU A 18 -5.79 -2.87 -2.73
C LEU A 18 -4.93 -3.43 -1.60
N ASP A 19 -5.42 -4.51 -0.99
CA ASP A 19 -4.84 -5.26 0.11
C ASP A 19 -4.28 -4.39 1.24
N ALA A 20 -5.01 -3.33 1.59
CA ALA A 20 -4.66 -2.41 2.66
C ALA A 20 -5.89 -2.07 3.51
N THR A 21 -5.72 -2.13 4.83
CA THR A 21 -6.77 -1.80 5.80
C THR A 21 -6.95 -0.28 5.91
N PRO A 22 -8.16 0.21 6.23
CA PRO A 22 -8.42 1.65 6.36
C PRO A 22 -7.99 2.22 7.73
N GLY A 23 -7.58 1.36 8.66
CA GLY A 23 -7.18 1.75 10.01
C GLY A 23 -5.69 2.00 10.15
N LYS A 24 -5.30 2.43 11.34
CA LYS A 24 -3.88 2.47 11.72
C LYS A 24 -3.28 1.07 11.63
N ILE A 25 -2.07 1.00 11.10
CA ILE A 25 -1.33 -0.24 11.03
C ILE A 25 -0.83 -0.58 12.44
N ARG A 26 -1.41 -1.62 13.05
CA ARG A 26 -0.99 -2.09 14.39
C ARG A 26 0.44 -2.61 14.29
N ALA A 27 1.36 -2.09 15.12
CA ALA A 27 2.71 -2.64 15.24
C ALA A 27 2.65 -4.04 15.90
N GLY A 28 3.45 -4.99 15.41
CA GLY A 28 3.75 -6.24 16.13
C GLY A 28 2.92 -7.48 15.75
N ALA A 29 2.97 -7.91 14.50
CA ALA A 29 2.76 -9.33 14.20
C ALA A 29 4.00 -9.82 13.46
N ASP A 30 4.80 -10.64 14.15
CA ASP A 30 6.01 -11.28 13.63
C ASP A 30 5.68 -12.08 12.37
N GLY A 31 6.50 -11.98 11.32
CA GLY A 31 6.27 -12.75 10.11
C GLY A 31 7.15 -12.39 8.94
N GLU A 32 6.78 -11.35 8.19
CA GLU A 32 7.47 -11.01 6.94
C GLU A 32 7.40 -9.51 6.68
N ASP A 33 8.49 -9.04 6.05
CA ASP A 33 8.81 -7.68 5.62
C ASP A 33 8.53 -6.57 6.65
N HIS A 34 9.62 -5.96 7.10
CA HIS A 34 9.59 -4.80 7.98
C HIS A 34 9.94 -3.53 7.16
N PRO A 35 9.02 -2.96 6.33
CA PRO A 35 9.36 -1.78 5.53
C PRO A 35 9.87 -0.61 6.36
N SER A 36 9.32 -0.39 7.56
CA SER A 36 9.82 0.67 8.46
C SER A 36 11.25 0.44 8.90
N GLU A 37 11.63 -0.80 9.24
CA GLU A 37 12.99 -1.16 9.62
C GLU A 37 13.94 -1.10 8.43
N LEU A 38 13.50 -1.57 7.26
CA LEU A 38 14.26 -1.47 6.01
C LEU A 38 14.54 0.00 5.64
N ILE A 39 13.51 0.84 5.63
CA ILE A 39 13.64 2.27 5.33
C ILE A 39 14.59 2.93 6.35
N SER A 40 14.43 2.60 7.63
CA SER A 40 15.30 3.12 8.70
C SER A 40 16.75 2.70 8.50
N PHE A 41 17.00 1.43 8.19
CA PHE A 41 18.34 0.92 7.92
C PHE A 41 18.97 1.58 6.69
N LEU A 42 18.23 1.67 5.57
CA LEU A 42 18.71 2.33 4.35
C LEU A 42 19.11 3.79 4.58
N ARG A 43 18.42 4.50 5.49
CA ARG A 43 18.75 5.88 5.90
C ARG A 43 20.06 5.99 6.69
N THR A 44 20.55 4.90 7.28
CA THR A 44 21.86 4.88 7.95
C THR A 44 23.04 4.70 6.98
N LEU A 45 22.75 4.24 5.76
CA LEU A 45 23.77 3.94 4.76
C LEU A 45 24.20 5.20 3.98
N PRO A 46 25.39 5.19 3.36
CA PRO A 46 25.82 6.28 2.49
C PRO A 46 24.83 6.56 1.36
N LYS A 47 24.65 7.85 1.02
CA LYS A 47 23.77 8.27 -0.09
C LYS A 47 24.21 7.73 -1.46
N GLU A 48 25.51 7.47 -1.60
CA GLU A 48 26.11 6.82 -2.76
C GLU A 48 26.79 5.52 -2.37
N VAL A 49 26.58 4.49 -3.17
CA VAL A 49 27.11 3.14 -2.93
C VAL A 49 27.98 2.72 -4.10
N ALA A 50 29.06 1.98 -3.83
CA ALA A 50 30.02 1.60 -4.87
C ALA A 50 29.56 0.39 -5.71
N SER A 51 28.74 -0.49 -5.13
CA SER A 51 28.40 -1.79 -5.71
C SER A 51 27.00 -2.22 -5.29
N LYS A 52 26.16 -2.59 -6.27
CA LYS A 52 24.85 -3.19 -5.98
C LYS A 52 25.01 -4.54 -5.27
N ARG A 53 26.04 -5.31 -5.60
CA ARG A 53 26.31 -6.61 -4.97
C ARG A 53 26.62 -6.44 -3.49
N ASP A 54 27.47 -5.48 -3.15
CA ASP A 54 27.88 -5.25 -1.77
C ASP A 54 26.68 -4.76 -0.94
N MET A 55 25.76 -4.01 -1.56
CA MET A 55 24.51 -3.61 -0.93
C MET A 55 23.59 -4.80 -0.65
N VAL A 56 23.46 -5.74 -1.59
CA VAL A 56 22.73 -7.00 -1.35
C VAL A 56 23.32 -7.76 -0.17
N ASP A 57 24.65 -7.95 -0.16
CA ASP A 57 25.35 -8.65 0.93
C ASP A 57 25.19 -7.93 2.27
N THR A 58 25.11 -6.60 2.26
CA THR A 58 24.88 -5.76 3.45
C THR A 58 23.47 -5.96 4.01
N LEU A 59 22.45 -5.92 3.15
CA LEU A 59 21.05 -6.14 3.55
C LEU A 59 20.83 -7.55 4.11
N ILE A 60 21.43 -8.57 3.48
CA ILE A 60 21.33 -9.95 3.98
C ILE A 60 22.01 -10.09 5.35
N ARG A 61 23.16 -9.43 5.57
CA ARG A 61 23.85 -9.45 6.88
C ARG A 61 23.03 -8.79 7.98
N GLU A 62 22.25 -7.76 7.63
CA GLU A 62 21.33 -7.09 8.55
C GLU A 62 20.09 -7.96 8.89
N GLY A 63 19.86 -9.05 8.14
CA GLY A 63 18.77 -10.00 8.40
C GLY A 63 17.61 -9.93 7.42
N PHE A 64 17.66 -9.06 6.40
CA PHE A 64 16.66 -9.04 5.34
C PHE A 64 16.76 -10.28 4.44
N SER A 65 15.63 -10.73 3.91
CA SER A 65 15.60 -11.86 2.96
C SER A 65 16.38 -11.52 1.69
N LYS A 66 16.87 -12.57 1.01
CA LYS A 66 17.58 -12.41 -0.26
C LYS A 66 16.71 -11.73 -1.32
N ASP A 67 15.42 -12.05 -1.36
CA ASP A 67 14.49 -11.53 -2.35
C ASP A 67 14.24 -10.03 -2.13
N VAL A 68 14.05 -9.60 -0.87
CA VAL A 68 13.98 -8.18 -0.51
C VAL A 68 15.27 -7.46 -0.85
N ALA A 69 16.43 -8.02 -0.49
CA ALA A 69 17.72 -7.41 -0.77
C ALA A 69 17.96 -7.21 -2.28
N GLN A 70 17.60 -8.20 -3.11
CA GLN A 70 17.69 -8.12 -4.57
C GLN A 70 16.69 -7.12 -5.16
N TRP A 71 15.46 -7.09 -4.65
CA TRP A 71 14.44 -6.14 -5.09
C TRP A 71 14.84 -4.70 -4.77
N VAL A 72 15.31 -4.41 -3.55
CA VAL A 72 15.69 -3.06 -3.11
C VAL A 72 16.73 -2.45 -4.04
N VAL A 73 17.77 -3.19 -4.41
CA VAL A 73 18.87 -2.67 -5.26
C VAL A 73 18.47 -2.41 -6.73
N THR A 74 17.27 -2.82 -7.15
CA THR A 74 16.70 -2.39 -8.45
C THR A 74 16.46 -0.88 -8.48
N ASN A 75 16.25 -0.27 -7.32
CA ASN A 75 16.05 1.17 -7.13
C ASN A 75 17.36 1.99 -7.06
N LEU A 76 18.51 1.36 -7.33
CA LEU A 76 19.78 2.05 -7.48
C LEU A 76 20.03 2.41 -8.95
N ARG A 77 20.32 3.68 -9.23
CA ARG A 77 20.77 4.16 -10.54
C ARG A 77 22.25 4.49 -10.49
N GLN A 78 22.95 4.31 -11.60
CA GLN A 78 24.35 4.76 -11.69
C GLN A 78 24.39 6.30 -11.60
N SER A 79 25.23 6.82 -10.72
CA SER A 79 25.47 8.26 -10.59
C SER A 79 26.20 8.78 -11.82
N SER A 80 25.97 10.05 -12.20
CA SER A 80 26.58 10.65 -13.39
C SER A 80 28.10 10.61 -13.30
N ARG A 81 28.77 10.10 -14.35
CA ARG A 81 30.23 9.99 -14.40
C ARG A 81 30.89 11.37 -14.33
N SER A 82 31.70 11.61 -13.30
CA SER A 82 32.85 12.50 -13.46
C SER A 82 33.97 11.70 -14.13
N ALA A 83 34.74 12.34 -15.01
CA ALA A 83 35.70 11.69 -15.91
C ALA A 83 36.84 10.90 -15.22
N SER A 84 36.89 10.87 -13.89
CA SER A 84 37.93 10.25 -13.08
C SER A 84 37.44 9.49 -11.84
N SER A 85 36.13 9.26 -11.66
CA SER A 85 35.61 8.59 -10.46
C SER A 85 35.20 7.14 -10.70
N ALA A 86 35.39 6.29 -9.69
CA ALA A 86 34.81 4.95 -9.62
C ALA A 86 33.30 5.00 -9.87
N THR A 87 32.73 3.91 -10.40
CA THR A 87 31.28 3.77 -10.55
C THR A 87 30.61 3.90 -9.17
N SER A 88 29.72 4.88 -9.00
CA SER A 88 28.85 4.99 -7.83
C SER A 88 27.38 4.90 -8.25
N PHE A 89 26.53 4.52 -7.30
CA PHE A 89 25.09 4.41 -7.48
C PHE A 89 24.36 5.24 -6.43
N SER A 90 23.26 5.86 -6.81
CA SER A 90 22.36 6.59 -5.90
C SER A 90 20.97 5.96 -5.91
N TRP A 91 20.21 6.16 -4.83
CA TRP A 91 18.79 5.82 -4.82
C TRP A 91 18.02 6.67 -5.84
N VAL A 92 17.00 6.07 -6.47
CA VAL A 92 16.08 6.78 -7.39
C VAL A 92 15.03 7.60 -6.63
N PHE A 93 14.78 7.27 -5.37
CA PHE A 93 13.82 7.93 -4.48
C PHE A 93 14.53 8.66 -3.34
N ASP A 94 13.81 9.59 -2.72
CA ASP A 94 14.24 10.27 -1.50
C ASP A 94 13.93 9.40 -0.28
N LEU A 95 14.98 9.03 0.47
CA LEU A 95 14.85 8.12 1.62
C LEU A 95 14.05 8.74 2.79
N ASP A 96 14.13 10.05 2.99
CA ASP A 96 13.34 10.74 4.02
C ASP A 96 11.87 10.85 3.59
N GLY A 97 11.61 11.07 2.30
CA GLY A 97 10.29 11.10 1.70
C GLY A 97 9.56 9.77 1.83
N ILE A 98 10.21 8.64 1.50
CA ILE A 98 9.57 7.32 1.69
C ILE A 98 9.31 7.02 3.17
N ALA A 99 10.18 7.48 4.08
CA ALA A 99 9.96 7.31 5.52
C ALA A 99 8.72 8.09 5.99
N GLN A 100 8.58 9.35 5.55
CA GLN A 100 7.40 10.17 5.85
C GLN A 100 6.12 9.60 5.24
N MET A 101 6.17 9.14 3.99
CA MET A 101 5.01 8.50 3.33
C MET A 101 4.61 7.22 4.05
N TYR A 102 5.57 6.38 4.45
CA TYR A 102 5.28 5.13 5.15
C TYR A 102 4.74 5.40 6.56
N GLN A 103 5.30 6.36 7.30
CA GLN A 103 4.75 6.80 8.59
C GLN A 103 3.31 7.32 8.44
N SER A 104 3.06 8.15 7.42
CA SER A 104 1.71 8.63 7.13
C SER A 104 0.76 7.46 6.88
N TYR A 105 1.18 6.45 6.12
CA TYR A 105 0.39 5.24 5.89
C TYR A 105 0.07 4.51 7.20
N GLU A 106 1.06 4.31 8.07
CA GLU A 106 0.86 3.60 9.35
C GLU A 106 -0.06 4.34 10.33
N GLU A 107 0.03 5.68 10.36
CA GLU A 107 -0.71 6.51 11.32
C GLU A 107 -2.10 6.93 10.84
N THR A 108 -2.36 6.86 9.53
CA THR A 108 -3.64 7.29 8.95
C THR A 108 -4.76 6.36 9.37
N ASN A 109 -5.86 6.95 9.84
CA ASN A 109 -7.07 6.22 10.21
C ASN A 109 -8.26 6.81 9.47
N LEU A 110 -8.78 6.05 8.51
CA LEU A 110 -9.90 6.41 7.65
C LEU A 110 -11.20 5.72 8.06
N TRP A 111 -11.24 5.02 9.20
CA TRP A 111 -12.45 4.30 9.64
C TRP A 111 -13.69 5.18 9.68
N LYS A 112 -13.54 6.43 10.15
CA LYS A 112 -14.65 7.38 10.18
C LYS A 112 -15.28 7.62 8.81
N ILE A 113 -14.47 7.60 7.74
CA ILE A 113 -14.96 7.78 6.36
C ILE A 113 -15.59 6.50 5.83
N VAL A 114 -15.07 5.33 6.22
CA VAL A 114 -15.61 4.04 5.80
C VAL A 114 -16.96 3.77 6.46
N GLU A 115 -17.09 4.05 7.75
CA GLU A 115 -18.30 3.82 8.54
C GLU A 115 -19.41 4.86 8.27
N ASP A 116 -19.07 6.03 7.74
CA ASP A 116 -19.98 7.13 7.36
C ASP A 116 -19.58 7.63 5.96
N VAL A 117 -19.76 6.76 4.96
CA VAL A 117 -19.33 7.03 3.59
C VAL A 117 -20.18 8.14 2.97
N PRO A 118 -19.57 9.24 2.46
CA PRO A 118 -20.35 10.32 1.88
C PRO A 118 -21.19 9.86 0.67
N ARG A 119 -22.40 10.41 0.54
CA ARG A 119 -23.28 10.12 -0.60
C ARG A 119 -22.58 10.32 -1.95
N GLY A 120 -22.71 9.32 -2.83
CA GLY A 120 -22.04 9.29 -4.12
C GLY A 120 -20.56 8.88 -4.06
N VAL A 121 -20.03 8.47 -2.91
CA VAL A 121 -18.72 7.82 -2.79
C VAL A 121 -18.91 6.31 -2.66
N HIS A 122 -18.13 5.56 -3.44
CA HIS A 122 -18.07 4.10 -3.39
C HIS A 122 -16.64 3.67 -3.06
N VAL A 123 -16.43 3.10 -1.88
CA VAL A 123 -15.15 2.56 -1.43
C VAL A 123 -15.17 1.05 -1.60
N LYS A 124 -14.20 0.53 -2.35
CA LYS A 124 -14.06 -0.90 -2.60
C LYS A 124 -12.75 -1.38 -2.00
N PHE A 125 -12.85 -2.33 -1.09
CA PHE A 125 -11.69 -3.03 -0.54
C PHE A 125 -11.46 -4.30 -1.35
N LEU A 126 -10.20 -4.58 -1.65
CA LEU A 126 -9.79 -5.87 -2.20
C LEU A 126 -8.78 -6.47 -1.24
N LYS A 127 -9.07 -7.65 -0.70
CA LYS A 127 -8.12 -8.43 0.10
C LYS A 127 -7.59 -9.59 -0.72
N ALA A 128 -6.28 -9.82 -0.67
CA ALA A 128 -5.73 -11.05 -1.21
C ALA A 128 -6.06 -12.22 -0.28
N GLU A 129 -6.50 -13.35 -0.84
CA GLU A 129 -6.92 -14.52 -0.08
C GLU A 129 -5.84 -14.98 0.89
N ARG A 130 -4.60 -15.12 0.40
CA ARG A 130 -3.43 -15.55 1.17
C ARG A 130 -2.64 -14.39 1.77
N SER A 131 -3.20 -13.18 1.77
CA SER A 131 -2.51 -12.05 2.38
C SER A 131 -2.21 -12.35 3.85
N LEU A 132 -0.92 -12.40 4.17
CA LEU A 132 -0.42 -12.35 5.54
C LEU A 132 -0.43 -10.92 6.09
N HIS A 133 -0.81 -9.94 5.25
CA HIS A 133 -0.93 -8.55 5.66
C HIS A 133 -2.09 -8.39 6.64
N ARG A 134 -1.91 -7.44 7.56
CA ARG A 134 -2.55 -7.28 8.89
C ARG A 134 -4.07 -7.06 8.89
N TRP A 135 -4.83 -7.91 8.21
CA TRP A 135 -6.29 -7.95 8.22
C TRP A 135 -6.79 -8.57 9.52
N ALA A 136 -7.12 -7.74 10.51
CA ALA A 136 -7.76 -8.23 11.72
C ALA A 136 -9.21 -8.65 11.41
N LEU A 137 -9.72 -9.67 12.11
CA LEU A 137 -11.13 -10.07 12.00
C LEU A 137 -12.07 -8.90 12.29
N GLU A 138 -11.70 -8.03 13.23
CA GLU A 138 -12.44 -6.81 13.56
C GLU A 138 -12.53 -5.83 12.37
N ASP A 139 -11.45 -5.67 11.60
CA ASP A 139 -11.47 -4.80 10.42
C ASP A 139 -12.44 -5.34 9.35
N LEU A 140 -12.46 -6.66 9.15
CA LEU A 140 -13.38 -7.31 8.21
C LEU A 140 -14.84 -7.14 8.65
N GLN A 141 -15.12 -7.33 9.95
CA GLN A 141 -16.46 -7.14 10.52
C GLN A 141 -16.94 -5.69 10.36
N ARG A 142 -16.07 -4.71 10.58
CA ARG A 142 -16.41 -3.29 10.43
C ARG A 142 -16.68 -2.90 8.98
N ILE A 143 -15.94 -3.46 8.02
CA ILE A 143 -16.21 -3.23 6.59
C ILE A 143 -17.57 -3.81 6.20
N HIS A 144 -17.91 -5.02 6.63
CA HIS A 144 -19.23 -5.60 6.32
C HIS A 144 -20.39 -4.84 6.97
N ALA A 145 -20.22 -4.36 8.20
CA ALA A 145 -21.20 -3.48 8.82
C ALA A 145 -21.38 -2.16 8.04
N ALA A 146 -20.29 -1.57 7.54
CA ALA A 146 -20.34 -0.36 6.72
C ALA A 146 -20.98 -0.60 5.34
N GLU A 147 -20.77 -1.79 4.75
CA GLU A 147 -21.41 -2.21 3.50
C GLU A 147 -22.93 -2.25 3.62
N GLU A 148 -23.45 -2.82 4.71
CA GLU A 148 -24.89 -2.84 5.00
C GLU A 148 -25.48 -1.44 5.16
N LEU A 149 -24.80 -0.56 5.90
CA LEU A 149 -25.26 0.82 6.14
C LEU A 149 -25.22 1.68 4.86
N ALA A 150 -24.13 1.60 4.09
CA ALA A 150 -23.92 2.44 2.92
C ALA A 150 -24.95 2.18 1.80
N ALA A 151 -25.43 0.94 1.69
CA ALA A 151 -26.45 0.55 0.71
C ALA A 151 -27.77 1.32 0.91
N GLU A 152 -28.10 1.68 2.15
CA GLU A 152 -29.31 2.43 2.49
C GLU A 152 -29.16 3.94 2.24
N GLU A 153 -27.93 4.46 2.30
CA GLU A 153 -27.65 5.90 2.31
C GLU A 153 -27.24 6.49 0.95
N GLY A 154 -27.12 5.68 -0.10
CA GLY A 154 -26.74 6.12 -1.45
C GLY A 154 -25.24 6.36 -1.63
N GLY A 155 -24.41 5.78 -0.75
CA GLY A 155 -22.98 5.54 -0.95
C GLY A 155 -22.72 4.06 -1.27
N GLY A 156 -21.49 3.61 -1.11
CA GLY A 156 -21.19 2.17 -1.14
C GLY A 156 -19.88 1.83 -0.46
N VAL A 157 -19.90 0.76 0.32
CA VAL A 157 -18.70 0.07 0.79
C VAL A 157 -18.83 -1.36 0.34
N GLU A 158 -17.80 -1.93 -0.27
CA GLU A 158 -17.82 -3.32 -0.72
C GLU A 158 -16.48 -3.99 -0.45
N MET A 159 -16.52 -5.28 -0.13
CA MET A 159 -15.35 -6.11 0.08
C MET A 159 -15.23 -7.18 -0.99
N HIS A 160 -14.09 -7.22 -1.66
CA HIS A 160 -13.72 -8.24 -2.64
C HIS A 160 -12.56 -9.09 -2.10
N VAL A 161 -12.57 -10.37 -2.45
CA VAL A 161 -11.43 -11.28 -2.21
C VAL A 161 -10.82 -11.65 -3.55
N LEU A 162 -9.50 -11.49 -3.67
CA LEU A 162 -8.71 -11.97 -4.80
C LEU A 162 -8.12 -13.34 -4.44
N GLU A 163 -8.68 -14.38 -5.03
CA GLU A 163 -8.24 -15.76 -4.90
C GLU A 163 -6.80 -15.93 -5.40
N ASP A 164 -6.07 -16.88 -4.81
CA ASP A 164 -4.72 -17.28 -5.26
C ASP A 164 -3.69 -16.12 -5.31
N ALA A 165 -3.84 -15.10 -4.46
CA ALA A 165 -2.92 -13.96 -4.39
C ALA A 165 -2.40 -13.69 -2.98
N GLY A 166 -1.15 -13.22 -2.89
CA GLY A 166 -0.56 -12.60 -1.71
C GLY A 166 -0.66 -11.07 -1.79
N HIS A 167 0.15 -10.36 -1.00
CA HIS A 167 0.05 -8.90 -0.87
C HIS A 167 0.32 -8.15 -2.20
N TRP A 168 1.15 -8.73 -3.07
CA TRP A 168 1.53 -8.14 -4.34
C TRP A 168 0.49 -8.48 -5.42
N VAL A 169 -0.76 -8.10 -5.18
CA VAL A 169 -1.95 -8.52 -5.95
C VAL A 169 -1.82 -8.37 -7.47
N HIS A 170 -1.07 -7.36 -7.93
CA HIS A 170 -0.84 -7.07 -9.34
C HIS A 170 0.21 -7.98 -9.98
N ALA A 171 1.13 -8.53 -9.19
CA ALA A 171 2.12 -9.52 -9.63
C ALA A 171 1.59 -10.94 -9.46
N ASP A 172 0.87 -11.21 -8.37
CA ASP A 172 0.43 -12.55 -7.99
C ASP A 172 -0.75 -13.03 -8.84
N ASN A 173 -1.77 -12.19 -9.09
CA ASN A 173 -2.93 -12.55 -9.89
C ASN A 173 -3.47 -11.34 -10.70
N PRO A 174 -2.73 -10.89 -11.73
CA PRO A 174 -3.11 -9.73 -12.55
C PRO A 174 -4.45 -9.93 -13.27
N ASP A 175 -4.74 -11.13 -13.76
CA ASP A 175 -5.97 -11.42 -14.50
C ASP A 175 -7.20 -11.40 -13.59
N GLY A 176 -7.11 -12.00 -12.41
CA GLY A 176 -8.15 -11.95 -11.38
C GLY A 176 -8.39 -10.53 -10.90
N LEU A 177 -7.31 -9.77 -10.65
CA LEU A 177 -7.39 -8.36 -10.29
C LEU A 177 -8.10 -7.56 -11.40
N PHE A 178 -7.70 -7.73 -12.66
CA PHE A 178 -8.33 -7.04 -13.78
C PHE A 178 -9.81 -7.39 -13.91
N LYS A 179 -10.18 -8.67 -13.76
CA LYS A 179 -11.57 -9.12 -13.80
C LYS A 179 -12.43 -8.39 -12.76
N ILE A 180 -11.94 -8.30 -11.52
CA ILE A 180 -12.62 -7.57 -10.43
C ILE A 180 -12.71 -6.08 -10.75
N LEU A 181 -11.63 -5.44 -11.22
CA LEU A 181 -11.60 -3.99 -11.45
C LEU A 181 -12.26 -3.55 -12.77
N SER A 182 -12.48 -4.46 -13.72
CA SER A 182 -12.82 -4.16 -15.12
C SER A 182 -14.01 -3.20 -15.29
N PHE A 183 -15.06 -3.38 -14.50
CA PHE A 183 -16.25 -2.53 -14.51
C PHE A 183 -15.98 -1.07 -14.06
N SER A 184 -14.82 -0.80 -13.46
CA SER A 184 -14.37 0.54 -13.10
C SER A 184 -13.79 1.34 -14.25
N PHE A 185 -13.42 0.67 -15.34
CA PHE A 185 -12.90 1.32 -16.54
C PHE A 185 -13.98 1.54 -17.61
N GLN A 186 -15.14 0.92 -17.43
CA GLN A 186 -16.32 1.19 -18.25
C GLN A 186 -16.89 2.53 -17.75
N GLY A 187 -16.66 3.60 -18.51
CA GLY A 187 -17.27 4.90 -18.24
C GLY A 187 -18.79 4.77 -18.08
N VAL A 188 -19.36 5.60 -17.21
CA VAL A 188 -20.82 5.70 -17.00
C VAL A 188 -21.54 5.98 -18.32
#